data_AF-A0A2K3M4I7-F1
#
_entry.id   AF-A0A2K3M4I7-F1
#
_cell.length_a   1.000
_cell.length_b   1.000
_cell.length_c   1.000
_cell.angle_alpha   90.00
_cell.angle_beta   90.00
_cell.angle_gamma   90.00
#
_symmetry.space_group_name_H-M   'P 1'
#
loop_
_entity.id
_entity.type
_entity.pdbx_description
1 polymer ?
#
loop_
_entity_poly.entity_id
_entity_poly.type
_entity_poly.pdbx_seq_one_letter_code
_entity_poly.pdbx_strand_id
1 'polypeptide(L)'
;MLGLVPGKPPLPSGLSHVENLIRGVTKGFRYKMRFVYAHFPINASITNDNKYIEIRNFLGEKKVKKVDLLDGVSIVRSEKVKDEVVLDGDDTELVSRSCC
;
A
#
# COMPACT_ATOMS: atom_id res chain seq x y z
N MET A 1 -14.77 -3.38 9.24
CA MET A 1 -15.94 -4.07 8.67
C MET A 1 -16.59 -3.14 7.64
N LEU A 2 -16.06 -3.13 6.41
CA LEU A 2 -16.63 -2.51 5.21
C LEU A 2 -15.80 -3.05 4.02
N GLY A 3 -15.87 -4.37 3.87
CA GLY A 3 -15.38 -5.04 2.68
C GLY A 3 -16.28 -4.68 1.51
N LEU A 4 -15.68 -4.62 0.31
CA LEU A 4 -16.38 -4.59 -0.96
C LEU A 4 -17.58 -5.55 -0.90
N VAL A 5 -18.79 -5.02 -1.02
CA VAL A 5 -20.02 -5.82 -0.99
C VAL A 5 -19.99 -6.75 -2.21
N PRO A 6 -19.87 -8.07 -2.04
CA PRO A 6 -19.87 -8.97 -3.19
C PRO A 6 -21.29 -8.99 -3.78
N GLY A 7 -21.44 -8.57 -5.05
CA GLY A 7 -22.70 -8.67 -5.79
C GLY A 7 -23.27 -7.39 -6.41
N LYS A 8 -22.62 -6.22 -6.25
CA LYS A 8 -23.04 -4.99 -6.95
C LYS A 8 -22.46 -4.98 -8.38
N PRO A 9 -23.27 -4.80 -9.44
CA PRO A 9 -22.76 -4.68 -10.81
C PRO A 9 -21.79 -3.49 -10.91
N PRO A 10 -20.74 -3.58 -11.76
CA PRO A 10 -19.78 -2.50 -11.91
C PRO A 10 -20.50 -1.26 -12.42
N LEU A 11 -20.39 -0.16 -11.67
CA LEU A 11 -20.90 1.12 -12.12
C LEU A 11 -20.04 1.63 -13.30
N PRO A 12 -20.60 2.47 -14.17
CA PRO A 12 -19.82 3.23 -15.14
C PRO A 12 -18.61 3.89 -14.48
N SER A 13 -17.48 3.95 -15.19
CA SER A 13 -16.19 4.42 -14.66
C SER A 13 -16.30 5.74 -13.87
N GLY A 14 -16.96 6.74 -14.45
CA GLY A 14 -17.16 8.04 -13.80
C GLY A 14 -17.88 7.97 -12.45
N LEU A 15 -18.91 7.13 -12.32
CA LEU A 15 -19.65 6.95 -11.07
C LEU A 15 -18.81 6.19 -10.03
N SER A 16 -18.00 5.24 -10.48
CA SER A 16 -17.08 4.49 -9.60
C SER A 16 -15.99 5.38 -9.00
N HIS A 17 -15.41 6.30 -9.78
CA HIS A 17 -14.41 7.23 -9.25
C HIS A 17 -15.01 8.15 -8.19
N VAL A 18 -16.23 8.67 -8.40
CA VAL A 18 -16.90 9.53 -7.41
C VAL A 18 -17.22 8.74 -6.12
N GLU A 19 -17.70 7.50 -6.22
CA GLU A 19 -17.93 6.65 -5.03
C GLU A 19 -16.62 6.39 -4.27
N ASN A 20 -15.52 6.17 -4.99
CA ASN A 20 -14.20 5.99 -4.38
C ASN A 20 -13.69 7.26 -3.69
N LEU A 21 -13.85 8.43 -4.29
CA LEU A 21 -13.48 9.70 -3.66
C LEU A 21 -14.25 9.93 -2.35
N ILE A 22 -15.56 9.70 -2.36
CA ILE A 22 -16.40 9.83 -1.14
C ILE A 22 -15.98 8.83 -0.07
N ARG A 23 -15.70 7.58 -0.45
CA ARG A 23 -15.20 6.55 0.49
C ARG A 23 -13.82 6.89 1.04
N GLY A 24 -12.95 7.44 0.20
CA GLY A 24 -11.60 7.87 0.54
C GLY A 24 -11.59 8.87 1.68
N VAL A 25 -12.36 9.95 1.54
CA VAL A 25 -12.42 11.00 2.57
C VAL A 25 -13.15 10.53 3.84
N THR A 26 -14.16 9.66 3.73
CA THR A 26 -14.95 9.23 4.89
C THR A 26 -14.32 8.11 5.71
N LYS A 27 -13.57 7.21 5.06
CA LYS A 27 -13.05 5.97 5.70
C LYS A 27 -11.56 5.73 5.45
N GLY A 28 -10.99 6.31 4.40
CA GLY A 28 -9.65 6.01 3.92
C GLY A 28 -9.55 4.65 3.22
N PHE A 29 -8.46 4.47 2.50
CA PHE A 29 -8.05 3.22 1.86
C PHE A 29 -6.81 2.66 2.55
N ARG A 30 -6.87 1.35 2.83
CA ARG A 30 -5.79 0.62 3.48
C ARG A 30 -5.39 -0.58 2.64
N TYR A 31 -4.14 -0.60 2.19
CA TYR A 31 -3.55 -1.70 1.45
C TYR A 31 -2.58 -2.45 2.36
N LYS A 32 -2.71 -3.77 2.42
CA LYS A 32 -1.78 -4.64 3.16
C LYS A 32 -0.95 -5.42 2.17
N MET A 33 0.37 -5.27 2.28
CA MET A 33 1.33 -5.96 1.43
C MET A 33 2.22 -6.84 2.29
N ARG A 34 2.55 -8.03 1.78
CA ARG A 34 3.40 -8.98 2.48
C ARG A 34 4.61 -9.30 1.63
N PHE A 35 5.79 -9.20 2.22
CA PHE A 35 7.02 -9.64 1.57
C PHE A 35 7.08 -11.17 1.61
N VAL A 36 7.20 -11.79 0.43
CA VAL A 36 7.29 -13.23 0.28
C VAL A 36 8.68 -13.57 -0.22
N TYR A 37 9.32 -14.53 0.44
CA TYR A 37 10.66 -15.01 0.09
C TYR A 37 10.77 -16.52 0.35
N ALA A 38 11.62 -17.21 -0.40
CA ALA A 38 11.86 -18.64 -0.23
C ALA A 38 13.19 -18.95 0.45
N HIS A 39 14.25 -18.20 0.11
CA HIS A 39 15.62 -18.52 0.52
C HIS A 39 16.31 -17.35 1.24
N PHE A 40 16.23 -16.15 0.67
CA PHE A 40 16.85 -14.95 1.24
C PHE A 40 15.80 -14.05 1.90
N PRO A 41 15.89 -13.77 3.22
CA PRO A 41 14.98 -12.85 3.88
C PRO A 41 15.16 -11.43 3.33
N ILE A 42 14.04 -10.76 3.06
CA ILE A 42 14.01 -9.40 2.52
C ILE A 42 13.94 -8.43 3.70
N ASN A 43 14.81 -7.42 3.72
CA ASN A 43 14.80 -6.39 4.76
C ASN A 43 14.13 -5.13 4.22
N ALA A 44 12.98 -4.79 4.80
CA ALA A 44 12.28 -3.52 4.54
C ALA A 44 12.49 -2.54 5.70
N SER A 45 12.87 -1.30 5.38
CA SER A 45 12.99 -0.19 6.32
C SER A 45 12.18 0.99 5.83
N ILE A 46 11.38 1.57 6.71
CA ILE A 46 10.60 2.79 6.43
C ILE A 46 11.43 3.96 6.95
N THR A 47 11.58 5.02 6.17
CA THR A 47 12.46 6.15 6.52
C THR A 47 11.83 7.47 6.07
N ASN A 48 12.28 8.59 6.68
CA ASN A 48 11.80 9.96 6.42
C ASN A 48 10.30 10.10 6.63
N ASP A 49 9.89 9.91 7.89
CA ASP A 49 8.52 10.16 8.33
C ASP A 49 7.47 9.43 7.49
N ASN A 50 7.75 8.16 7.16
CA ASN A 50 6.86 7.28 6.38
C ASN A 50 6.62 7.72 4.93
N LYS A 51 7.56 8.45 4.31
CA LYS A 51 7.48 8.89 2.90
C LYS A 51 8.25 8.03 1.91
N TYR A 52 9.19 7.21 2.36
CA TYR A 52 9.85 6.24 1.49
C TYR A 52 10.19 4.94 2.20
N ILE A 53 10.25 3.87 1.39
CA ILE A 53 10.62 2.54 1.82
C ILE A 53 11.90 2.11 1.12
N GLU A 54 12.85 1.64 1.92
CA GLU A 54 14.07 1.00 1.46
C GLU A 54 13.92 -0.51 1.55
N ILE A 55 14.09 -1.19 0.41
CA ILE A 55 14.10 -2.64 0.31
C ILE A 55 15.55 -3.07 0.07
N ARG A 56 16.06 -3.93 0.95
CA ARG A 56 17.40 -4.50 0.90
C ARG A 56 17.32 -6.01 0.68
N ASN A 57 18.35 -6.57 0.06
CA ASN A 57 18.46 -8.01 -0.19
C ASN A 57 17.36 -8.58 -1.10
N PHE A 58 16.83 -7.75 -2.01
CA PHE A 58 15.86 -8.20 -3.00
C PHE A 58 16.53 -9.18 -3.97
N LEU A 59 16.09 -10.44 -4.01
CA LEU A 59 16.74 -11.54 -4.77
C LEU A 59 18.24 -11.75 -4.47
N GLY A 60 18.73 -11.30 -3.30
CA GLY A 60 20.16 -11.39 -2.96
C GLY A 60 21.02 -10.25 -3.53
N GLU A 61 20.40 -9.21 -4.11
CA GLU A 61 21.12 -8.00 -4.52
C GLU A 61 21.66 -7.23 -3.31
N LYS A 62 22.91 -6.76 -3.40
CA LYS A 62 23.52 -5.84 -2.42
C LYS A 62 23.00 -4.40 -2.54
N LYS A 63 22.38 -4.04 -3.68
CA LYS A 63 21.87 -2.70 -3.93
C LYS A 63 20.57 -2.47 -3.15
N VAL A 64 20.48 -1.32 -2.47
CA VAL A 64 19.25 -0.89 -1.81
C VAL A 64 18.32 -0.30 -2.87
N LYS A 65 17.08 -0.79 -2.93
CA LYS A 65 16.02 -0.19 -3.75
C LYS A 65 15.24 0.77 -2.88
N LYS A 66 15.16 2.03 -3.30
CA LYS A 66 14.34 3.06 -2.67
C LYS A 66 13.08 3.24 -3.50
N VAL A 67 11.92 3.20 -2.84
CA VAL A 67 10.63 3.53 -3.43
C VAL A 67 10.07 4.72 -2.66
N ASP A 68 9.84 5.81 -3.38
CA ASP A 68 9.20 7.02 -2.86
C ASP A 68 7.68 6.89 -2.95
N LEU A 69 6.98 7.25 -1.88
CA LEU A 69 5.52 7.25 -1.83
C LEU A 69 4.98 8.57 -2.41
N LEU A 70 3.77 8.53 -2.97
CA LEU A 70 3.07 9.72 -3.42
C LEU A 70 2.52 10.52 -2.22
N ASP A 71 2.30 11.82 -2.44
CA ASP A 71 1.72 12.69 -1.43
C ASP A 71 0.34 12.20 -0.97
N GLY A 72 0.07 12.31 0.33
CA GLY A 72 -1.18 11.81 0.95
C GLY A 72 -1.15 10.32 1.32
N VAL A 73 -0.11 9.57 0.91
CA VAL A 73 0.05 8.16 1.26
C VAL A 73 1.09 8.00 2.37
N SER A 74 0.74 7.24 3.39
CA SER A 74 1.61 6.88 4.51
C SER A 74 1.85 5.38 4.54
N ILE A 75 3.07 4.96 4.91
CA ILE A 75 3.41 3.55 5.10
C ILE A 75 3.75 3.27 6.55
N VAL A 76 3.20 2.17 7.09
CA VAL A 76 3.45 1.73 8.45
C VAL A 76 3.75 0.24 8.43
N ARG A 77 4.65 -0.22 9.31
CA ARG A 77 4.93 -1.64 9.48
C ARG A 77 3.84 -2.27 10.35
N SER A 78 3.32 -3.43 9.94
CA SER A 78 2.32 -4.14 10.73
C SER A 78 2.96 -4.73 11.99
N GLU A 79 2.42 -4.42 13.17
CA GLU A 79 2.91 -5.01 14.43
C GLU A 79 2.48 -6.47 14.59
N LYS A 80 1.37 -6.85 13.95
CA LYS A 80 0.72 -8.16 14.12
C LYS A 80 1.31 -9.23 13.23
N VAL A 81 1.81 -8.84 12.06
CA VAL A 81 2.31 -9.76 11.04
C VAL A 81 3.71 -9.34 10.65
N LYS A 82 4.68 -10.23 10.87
CA LYS A 82 6.05 -10.04 10.40
C LYS A 82 6.05 -9.95 8.87
N ASP A 83 6.91 -9.09 8.34
CA ASP A 83 7.07 -8.89 6.89
C ASP A 83 5.81 -8.38 6.18
N GLU A 84 4.91 -7.72 6.92
CA GLU A 84 3.76 -7.00 6.38
C GLU A 84 3.96 -5.49 6.53
N VAL A 85 3.66 -4.76 5.47
CA VAL A 85 3.53 -3.30 5.48
C VAL A 85 2.12 -2.91 5.10
N VAL A 86 1.66 -1.83 5.70
CA VAL A 86 0.34 -1.27 5.53
C VAL A 86 0.50 0.12 4.95
N LEU A 87 -0.13 0.35 3.80
CA LEU A 87 -0.22 1.67 3.19
C LEU A 87 -1.61 2.22 3.48
N ASP A 88 -1.65 3.43 4.03
CA ASP A 88 -2.87 4.17 4.33
C ASP A 88 -2.89 5.47 3.53
N GLY A 89 -4.02 5.79 2.91
CA GLY A 89 -4.22 7.04 2.17
C GLY A 89 -5.70 7.32 1.93
N ASP A 90 -6.00 8.51 1.43
CA ASP A 90 -7.34 8.99 1.11
C ASP A 90 -7.76 8.66 -0.32
N ASP A 91 -6.81 8.58 -1.26
CA ASP A 91 -7.08 8.24 -2.66
C ASP A 91 -6.61 6.81 -3.00
N THR A 92 -7.52 5.96 -3.48
CA THR A 92 -7.20 4.59 -3.89
C THR A 92 -6.18 4.55 -5.03
N GLU A 93 -6.20 5.51 -5.95
CA GLU A 93 -5.31 5.53 -7.12
C GLU A 93 -3.88 5.91 -6.70
N LEU A 94 -3.74 6.87 -5.78
CA LEU A 94 -2.43 7.24 -5.22
C LEU A 94 -1.84 6.10 -4.38
N VAL A 95 -2.67 5.48 -3.54
CA VAL A 95 -2.25 4.32 -2.74
C VAL A 95 -1.85 3.16 -3.66
N SER A 96 -2.63 2.86 -4.70
CA SER A 96 -2.31 1.74 -5.62
C SER A 96 -1.07 2.02 -6.47
N ARG A 97 -0.85 3.27 -6.90
CA ARG A 97 0.36 3.64 -7.66
C ARG A 97 1.60 3.61 -6.81
N SER A 98 1.50 3.99 -5.53
CA SER A 98 2.61 3.89 -4.57
C SER A 98 2.96 2.44 -4.22
N CYS A 99 2.02 1.53 -4.44
CA CYS A 99 2.17 0.08 -4.26
C CYS A 99 2.79 -0.63 -5.48
N CYS A 100 2.73 -0.03 -6.66
CA CYS A 100 3.15 -0.63 -7.93
C CYS A 100 4.63 -0.33 -8.23
#